data_AF-A0A7D7WE20-F1
#
_entry.id   AF-A0A7D7WE20-F1
#
_cell.length_a   1.000
_cell.length_b   1.000
_cell.length_c   1.000
_cell.angle_alpha   90.00
_cell.angle_beta   90.00
_cell.angle_gamma   90.00
#
_symmetry.space_group_name_H-M   'P 1'
#
loop_
_entity.id
_entity.type
_entity.pdbx_description
1 polymer ?
#
loop_
_entity_poly.entity_id
_entity_poly.type
_entity_poly.pdbx_seq_one_letter_code
_entity_poly.pdbx_strand_id
1 'polypeptide(L)'
;MSNHPFRRCTQAVESPNGDVYVSDGYGNATIHRYDAEGRHMSSFGSSGVEPGEFNLPHSINIHDDLLYVADRENHRIQLLDLDGRVVDVWQGVHRPSALARTPTGEWAVAELGPMWAFNRGAPNLGPRISILSSTGEVLARIAMQPSAGVEPGQLVAPHGVAVDSRGDIYIGQVWSIGWPMMFPGRESPSTRRTLVKWVRRQAMGDLVT
;
A
#
# COMPACT_ATOMS: atom_id res chain seq x y z
N MET A 1 14.75 16.27 -1.70
CA MET A 1 14.54 16.17 -3.16
C MET A 1 15.84 16.44 -3.91
N SER A 2 16.18 15.66 -4.93
CA SER A 2 17.33 15.87 -5.84
C SER A 2 16.96 16.55 -7.16
N ASN A 3 15.66 16.77 -7.41
CA ASN A 3 15.12 17.31 -8.67
C ASN A 3 15.48 16.50 -9.94
N HIS A 4 15.99 15.28 -9.78
CA HIS A 4 16.31 14.37 -10.88
C HIS A 4 15.86 12.95 -10.53
N PRO A 5 15.20 12.22 -11.46
CA PRO A 5 15.01 10.78 -11.37
C PRO A 5 16.38 10.08 -11.39
N PHE A 6 16.68 9.10 -10.56
CA PHE A 6 15.91 8.54 -9.44
C PHE A 6 16.58 8.83 -8.09
N ARG A 7 15.81 8.86 -7.00
CA ARG A 7 16.33 8.97 -5.63
C ARG A 7 15.56 8.08 -4.64
N ARG A 8 15.86 6.78 -4.68
CA ARG A 8 15.26 5.72 -3.82
C ARG A 8 13.79 5.46 -4.17
N CYS A 9 13.57 5.03 -5.40
CA CYS A 9 12.28 4.56 -5.89
C CYS A 9 11.72 3.40 -5.09
N THR A 10 10.40 3.27 -5.13
CA THR A 10 9.65 2.29 -4.36
C THR A 10 8.96 1.26 -5.25
N GLN A 11 8.23 1.69 -6.29
CA GLN A 11 7.50 0.79 -7.19
C GLN A 11 7.39 1.36 -8.60
N ALA A 12 7.38 0.47 -9.59
CA ALA A 12 7.02 0.76 -10.97
C ALA A 12 5.74 0.02 -11.39
N VAL A 13 4.95 0.60 -12.28
CA VAL A 13 3.77 0.00 -12.90
C VAL A 13 3.69 0.41 -14.37
N GLU A 14 3.29 -0.52 -15.22
CA GLU A 14 3.07 -0.29 -16.65
C GLU A 14 1.59 0.07 -16.89
N SER A 15 1.36 1.05 -17.75
CA SER A 15 0.02 1.42 -18.23
C SER A 15 -0.39 0.56 -19.42
N PRO A 16 -1.69 0.49 -19.78
CA PRO A 16 -2.14 -0.26 -20.97
C PRO A 16 -1.47 0.15 -22.30
N ASN A 17 -0.95 1.39 -22.38
CA ASN A 17 -0.27 1.91 -23.57
C ASN A 17 1.25 1.62 -23.57
N GLY A 18 1.78 0.90 -22.57
CA GLY A 18 3.19 0.56 -22.44
C GLY A 18 4.03 1.59 -21.68
N ASP A 19 3.48 2.77 -21.34
CA ASP A 19 4.19 3.74 -20.52
C ASP A 19 4.41 3.20 -19.10
N VAL A 20 5.58 3.48 -18.52
CA VAL A 20 5.98 3.06 -17.18
C VAL A 20 5.95 4.23 -16.20
N TYR A 21 5.22 4.06 -15.11
CA TYR A 21 5.15 5.00 -14.01
C TYR A 21 5.99 4.49 -12.85
N VAL A 22 6.83 5.35 -12.27
CA VAL A 22 7.75 5.01 -11.17
C VAL A 22 7.54 5.96 -10.02
N SER A 23 7.24 5.40 -8.85
CA SER A 23 7.15 6.15 -7.60
C SER A 23 8.54 6.35 -7.00
N ASP A 24 8.93 7.61 -6.82
CA ASP A 24 10.20 8.02 -6.20
C ASP A 24 9.99 8.51 -4.76
N GLY A 25 9.47 7.59 -3.95
CA GLY A 25 8.86 7.95 -2.68
C GLY A 25 9.82 8.38 -1.58
N TYR A 26 10.96 7.70 -1.43
CA TYR A 26 11.83 7.93 -0.28
C TYR A 26 12.74 9.16 -0.39
N GLY A 27 12.92 9.73 -1.58
CA GLY A 27 13.86 10.85 -1.78
C GLY A 27 13.31 12.06 -2.52
N ASN A 28 12.31 11.87 -3.38
CA ASN A 28 11.81 12.94 -4.25
C ASN A 28 10.34 13.29 -4.06
N ALA A 29 9.51 12.42 -3.48
CA ALA A 29 8.06 12.66 -3.37
C ALA A 29 7.43 12.99 -4.74
N THR A 30 7.89 12.31 -5.78
CA THR A 30 7.44 12.47 -7.17
C THR A 30 7.08 11.14 -7.79
N ILE A 31 6.23 11.18 -8.81
CA ILE A 31 6.05 10.08 -9.77
C ILE A 31 6.72 10.49 -11.08
N HIS A 32 7.42 9.55 -11.71
CA HIS A 32 8.05 9.72 -13.00
C HIS A 32 7.33 8.87 -14.04
N ARG A 33 7.08 9.43 -15.22
CA ARG A 33 6.54 8.71 -16.38
C ARG A 33 7.63 8.52 -17.42
N TYR A 34 7.74 7.30 -17.91
CA TYR A 34 8.57 6.90 -19.03
C TYR A 34 7.69 6.31 -20.12
N ASP A 35 8.06 6.47 -21.38
CA ASP A 35 7.38 5.75 -22.45
C ASP A 35 7.82 4.28 -22.54
N ALA A 36 7.20 3.53 -23.46
CA ALA A 36 7.50 2.12 -23.70
C ALA A 36 8.97 1.86 -24.12
N GLU A 37 9.67 2.88 -24.62
CA GLU A 37 11.10 2.81 -24.96
C GLU A 37 12.01 3.20 -23.78
N GLY A 38 11.44 3.54 -22.62
CA GLY A 38 12.18 3.94 -21.42
C GLY A 38 12.69 5.38 -21.47
N ARG A 39 12.19 6.23 -22.37
CA ARG A 39 12.52 7.66 -22.39
C ARG A 39 11.71 8.39 -21.34
N HIS A 40 12.35 9.29 -20.59
CA HIS A 40 11.68 10.10 -19.59
C HIS A 40 10.72 11.09 -20.25
N MET A 41 9.45 11.06 -19.87
CA MET A 41 8.39 11.89 -20.45
C MET A 41 8.03 13.06 -19.53
N SER A 42 7.74 12.76 -18.26
CA SER A 42 7.33 13.77 -17.29
C SER A 42 7.61 13.33 -15.86
N SER A 43 7.59 14.30 -14.95
CA SER A 43 7.52 14.03 -13.51
C SER A 43 6.49 14.96 -12.89
N PHE A 44 5.74 14.47 -11.93
CA PHE A 44 4.74 15.25 -11.21
C PHE A 44 4.74 14.90 -9.73
N GLY A 45 4.23 15.83 -8.93
CA GLY A 45 4.32 15.79 -7.48
C GLY A 45 5.40 16.71 -6.90
N SER A 46 5.25 16.99 -5.62
CA SER A 46 6.21 17.70 -4.79
C SER A 46 6.00 17.31 -3.34
N SER A 47 7.00 17.55 -2.48
CA SER A 47 6.83 17.34 -1.04
C SER A 47 5.68 18.21 -0.49
N GLY A 48 4.73 17.60 0.22
CA GLY A 48 3.66 18.34 0.87
C GLY A 48 2.45 17.47 1.25
N VAL A 49 1.33 18.13 1.55
CA VAL A 49 0.10 17.51 2.08
C VAL A 49 -1.14 17.89 1.28
N GLU A 50 -1.03 18.85 0.36
CA GLU A 50 -2.15 19.24 -0.50
C GLU A 50 -2.39 18.20 -1.60
N PRO A 51 -3.57 18.19 -2.24
CA PRO A 51 -3.81 17.33 -3.40
C PRO A 51 -2.76 17.55 -4.49
N GLY A 52 -2.17 16.45 -4.99
CA GLY A 52 -1.10 16.47 -5.99
C GLY A 52 0.31 16.62 -5.40
N GLU A 53 0.42 16.97 -4.10
CA GLU A 53 1.65 16.84 -3.34
C GLU A 53 1.73 15.46 -2.68
N PHE A 54 2.93 15.04 -2.29
CA PHE A 54 3.15 13.77 -1.59
C PHE A 54 4.13 13.94 -0.44
N ASN A 55 4.03 13.06 0.55
CA ASN A 55 5.04 12.95 1.60
C ASN A 55 5.90 11.70 1.33
N LEU A 56 5.25 10.58 1.02
CA LEU A 56 5.95 9.37 0.64
C LEU A 56 5.06 8.51 -0.28
N PRO A 57 5.04 8.77 -1.59
CA PRO A 57 4.33 7.94 -2.55
C PRO A 57 5.04 6.58 -2.63
N HIS A 58 4.52 5.58 -1.94
CA HIS A 58 5.23 4.31 -1.71
C HIS A 58 4.82 3.22 -2.70
N SER A 59 3.55 3.17 -3.06
CA SER A 59 3.02 2.14 -3.94
C SER A 59 2.07 2.77 -4.93
N ILE A 60 2.10 2.25 -6.15
CA ILE A 60 1.30 2.74 -7.27
C ILE A 60 0.64 1.59 -8.02
N ASN A 61 -0.56 1.83 -8.53
CA ASN A 61 -1.29 0.90 -9.38
C ASN A 61 -2.07 1.67 -10.46
N ILE A 62 -2.32 1.06 -11.61
CA ILE A 62 -3.11 1.66 -12.69
C ILE A 62 -4.34 0.81 -12.95
N HIS A 63 -5.50 1.45 -12.99
CA HIS A 63 -6.77 0.83 -13.35
C HIS A 63 -7.68 1.88 -13.98
N ASP A 64 -8.35 1.54 -15.09
CA ASP A 64 -9.26 2.41 -15.84
C ASP A 64 -8.68 3.82 -16.09
N ASP A 65 -7.42 3.86 -16.58
CA ASP A 65 -6.66 5.08 -16.88
C ASP A 65 -6.47 6.04 -15.69
N LEU A 66 -6.59 5.52 -14.46
CA LEU A 66 -6.26 6.24 -13.24
C LEU A 66 -5.05 5.62 -12.55
N LEU A 67 -4.15 6.50 -12.10
CA LEU A 67 -3.03 6.15 -11.26
C LEU A 67 -3.42 6.29 -9.79
N TYR A 68 -3.44 5.18 -9.06
CA TYR A 68 -3.69 5.12 -7.62
C TYR A 68 -2.36 5.18 -6.89
N VAL A 69 -2.17 6.18 -6.04
CA VAL A 69 -0.91 6.42 -5.32
C VAL A 69 -1.14 6.28 -3.81
N ALA A 70 -0.55 5.26 -3.21
CA ALA A 70 -0.48 5.12 -1.76
C ALA A 70 0.56 6.10 -1.19
N ASP A 71 0.08 7.23 -0.68
CA ASP A 71 0.89 8.28 -0.06
C ASP A 71 1.02 8.01 1.43
N ARG A 72 2.05 7.23 1.77
CA ARG A 72 2.17 6.50 3.03
C ARG A 72 2.14 7.42 4.25
N GLU A 73 3.01 8.42 4.29
CA GLU A 73 3.13 9.28 5.48
C GLU A 73 2.09 10.41 5.52
N ASN A 74 1.27 10.55 4.46
CA ASN A 74 0.05 11.37 4.50
C ASN A 74 -1.22 10.55 4.77
N HIS A 75 -1.10 9.24 4.99
CA HIS A 75 -2.21 8.35 5.37
C HIS A 75 -3.40 8.39 4.39
N ARG A 76 -3.12 8.48 3.08
CA ARG A 76 -4.13 8.61 2.03
C ARG A 76 -3.78 7.79 0.79
N ILE A 77 -4.76 7.61 -0.09
CA ILE A 77 -4.56 7.17 -1.47
C ILE A 77 -5.02 8.31 -2.37
N GLN A 78 -4.19 8.75 -3.32
CA GLN A 78 -4.59 9.76 -4.31
C GLN A 78 -4.84 9.08 -5.65
N LEU A 79 -5.93 9.44 -6.31
CA LEU A 79 -6.26 9.02 -7.67
C LEU A 79 -5.91 10.18 -8.60
N LEU A 80 -5.09 9.89 -9.61
CA LEU A 80 -4.65 10.87 -10.59
C LEU A 80 -4.99 10.38 -11.99
N ASP A 81 -5.23 11.30 -12.91
CA ASP A 81 -5.14 10.97 -14.34
C ASP A 81 -3.68 10.59 -14.70
N LEU A 82 -3.49 10.02 -15.89
CA LEU A 82 -2.18 9.60 -16.39
C LEU A 82 -1.22 10.77 -16.69
N ASP A 83 -1.69 12.02 -16.64
CA ASP A 83 -0.88 13.24 -16.71
C ASP A 83 -0.52 13.81 -15.33
N GLY A 84 -1.01 13.20 -14.25
CA GLY A 84 -0.73 13.58 -12.86
C GLY A 84 -1.70 14.59 -12.25
N ARG A 85 -2.83 14.90 -12.90
CA ARG A 85 -3.87 15.75 -12.31
C ARG A 85 -4.70 14.96 -11.32
N VAL A 86 -4.97 15.55 -10.17
CA VAL A 86 -5.77 14.90 -9.12
C VAL A 86 -7.22 14.76 -9.57
N VAL A 87 -7.74 13.54 -9.43
CA VAL A 87 -9.14 13.20 -9.68
C VAL A 87 -9.88 13.01 -8.36
N ASP A 88 -9.27 12.31 -7.39
CA ASP A 88 -9.88 12.05 -6.09
C ASP A 88 -8.83 11.76 -5.01
N VAL A 89 -9.22 11.84 -3.74
CA VAL A 89 -8.37 11.54 -2.58
C VAL A 89 -9.15 10.68 -1.56
N TRP A 90 -8.69 9.45 -1.38
CA TRP A 90 -9.26 8.52 -0.41
C TRP A 90 -8.56 8.62 0.93
N GLN A 91 -9.37 8.67 1.98
CA GLN A 91 -8.95 8.76 3.38
C GLN A 91 -9.31 7.46 4.12
N GLY A 92 -9.01 7.39 5.42
CA GLY A 92 -9.40 6.26 6.27
C GLY A 92 -8.45 5.05 6.23
N VAL A 93 -7.31 5.21 5.55
CA VAL A 93 -6.16 4.31 5.62
C VAL A 93 -5.09 4.87 6.55
N HIS A 94 -4.16 4.05 7.00
CA HIS A 94 -3.05 4.42 7.85
C HIS A 94 -1.76 3.85 7.27
N ARG A 95 -0.87 4.72 6.81
CA ARG A 95 0.45 4.33 6.28
C ARG A 95 0.33 3.21 5.24
N PRO A 96 -0.48 3.42 4.19
CA PRO A 96 -0.61 2.44 3.12
C PRO A 96 0.75 2.21 2.47
N SER A 97 1.18 0.95 2.42
CA SER A 97 2.49 0.56 1.89
C SER A 97 2.38 -0.20 0.57
N ALA A 98 1.25 -0.85 0.32
CA ALA A 98 0.96 -1.51 -0.94
C ALA A 98 -0.55 -1.59 -1.17
N LEU A 99 -0.98 -1.58 -2.43
CA LEU A 99 -2.38 -1.76 -2.82
C LEU A 99 -2.50 -2.68 -4.04
N ALA A 100 -3.53 -3.51 -4.05
CA ALA A 100 -3.86 -4.39 -5.17
C ALA A 100 -5.38 -4.52 -5.31
N ARG A 101 -5.86 -4.57 -6.55
CA ARG A 101 -7.28 -4.72 -6.84
C ARG A 101 -7.69 -6.20 -6.79
N THR A 102 -8.85 -6.48 -6.24
CA THR A 102 -9.45 -7.82 -6.23
C THR A 102 -10.15 -8.11 -7.56
N PRO A 103 -10.44 -9.39 -7.87
CA PRO A 103 -11.28 -9.75 -9.02
C PRO A 103 -12.71 -9.19 -8.93
N THR A 104 -13.20 -8.89 -7.73
CA THR A 104 -14.55 -8.37 -7.48
C THR A 104 -14.64 -6.85 -7.45
N GLY A 105 -13.52 -6.14 -7.58
CA GLY A 105 -13.48 -4.68 -7.75
C GLY A 105 -13.10 -3.88 -6.51
N GLU A 106 -12.90 -4.53 -5.37
CA GLU A 106 -12.38 -3.90 -4.17
C GLU A 106 -10.86 -3.69 -4.25
N TRP A 107 -10.34 -2.86 -3.35
CA TRP A 107 -8.91 -2.64 -3.16
C TRP A 107 -8.44 -3.25 -1.84
N ALA A 108 -7.49 -4.18 -1.91
CA ALA A 108 -6.75 -4.67 -0.75
C ALA A 108 -5.54 -3.77 -0.51
N VAL A 109 -5.50 -3.11 0.65
CA VAL A 109 -4.47 -2.14 1.03
C VAL A 109 -3.70 -2.69 2.23
N ALA A 110 -2.41 -2.95 2.05
CA ALA A 110 -1.49 -3.24 3.14
C ALA A 110 -1.13 -1.95 3.88
N GLU A 111 -1.26 -1.96 5.19
CA GLU A 111 -1.06 -0.80 6.06
C GLU A 111 -0.03 -1.11 7.14
N LEU A 112 0.99 -0.26 7.25
CA LEU A 112 1.98 -0.37 8.31
C LEU A 112 1.39 0.03 9.66
N GLY A 113 2.01 -0.48 10.72
CA GLY A 113 1.74 -0.03 12.07
C GLY A 113 2.29 1.37 12.37
N PRO A 114 2.01 1.88 13.58
CA PRO A 114 2.57 3.13 14.08
C PRO A 114 4.11 3.10 14.12
N MET A 115 4.76 4.18 13.70
CA MET A 115 6.22 4.33 13.74
C MET A 115 6.72 4.73 15.13
N TRP A 116 5.98 5.56 15.85
CA TRP A 116 6.48 6.31 16.99
C TRP A 116 6.04 5.69 18.32
N ALA A 117 6.88 5.79 19.34
CA ALA A 117 6.58 5.17 20.64
C ALA A 117 5.24 5.67 21.24
N PHE A 118 4.91 6.95 21.04
CA PHE A 118 3.71 7.57 21.61
C PHE A 118 2.40 7.08 20.99
N ASN A 119 2.41 6.52 19.76
CA ASN A 119 1.20 6.02 19.09
C ASN A 119 1.13 4.50 18.95
N ARG A 120 2.09 3.74 19.51
CA ARG A 120 2.07 2.26 19.49
C ARG A 120 0.86 1.61 20.17
N GLY A 121 0.31 2.28 21.19
CA GLY A 121 -0.88 1.80 21.91
C GLY A 121 -2.20 2.30 21.35
N ALA A 122 -2.18 3.17 20.34
CA ALA A 122 -3.40 3.73 19.79
C ALA A 122 -4.19 2.63 19.05
N PRO A 123 -5.51 2.51 19.32
CA PRO A 123 -6.32 1.49 18.67
C PRO A 123 -6.38 1.75 17.17
N ASN A 124 -6.52 0.68 16.39
CA ASN A 124 -6.75 0.78 14.94
C ASN A 124 -5.65 1.54 14.17
N LEU A 125 -4.38 1.41 14.52
CA LEU A 125 -3.25 1.90 13.70
C LEU A 125 -2.48 0.78 12.96
N GLY A 126 -2.97 -0.46 12.97
CA GLY A 126 -2.32 -1.58 12.28
C GLY A 126 -1.07 -2.10 13.02
N PRO A 127 -0.25 -2.96 12.37
CA PRO A 127 -0.27 -3.32 10.95
C PRO A 127 -1.50 -4.16 10.55
N ARG A 128 -2.04 -3.94 9.35
CA ARG A 128 -3.27 -4.61 8.89
C ARG A 128 -3.40 -4.66 7.37
N ILE A 129 -4.48 -5.29 6.90
CA ILE A 129 -4.99 -5.13 5.54
C ILE A 129 -6.35 -4.43 5.64
N SER A 130 -6.60 -3.37 4.86
CA SER A 130 -7.95 -2.83 4.66
C SER A 130 -8.49 -3.24 3.30
N ILE A 131 -9.79 -3.54 3.24
CA ILE A 131 -10.53 -3.74 2.00
C ILE A 131 -11.36 -2.49 1.76
N LEU A 132 -11.09 -1.79 0.66
CA LEU A 132 -11.79 -0.58 0.25
C LEU A 132 -12.70 -0.88 -0.94
N SER A 133 -13.83 -0.19 -1.04
CA SER A 133 -14.68 -0.23 -2.22
C SER A 133 -13.97 0.38 -3.44
N SER A 134 -14.59 0.31 -4.61
CA SER A 134 -14.12 1.01 -5.81
C SER A 134 -14.16 2.54 -5.69
N THR A 135 -14.83 3.08 -4.66
CA THR A 135 -14.98 4.51 -4.36
C THR A 135 -14.19 4.93 -3.11
N GLY A 136 -13.37 4.05 -2.54
CA GLY A 136 -12.49 4.36 -1.41
C GLY A 136 -13.10 4.19 -0.02
N GLU A 137 -14.34 3.71 0.08
CA GLU A 137 -14.98 3.43 1.37
C GLU A 137 -14.36 2.19 2.01
N VAL A 138 -14.02 2.26 3.30
CA VAL A 138 -13.45 1.10 4.02
C VAL A 138 -14.56 0.09 4.34
N LEU A 139 -14.56 -1.04 3.62
CA LEU A 139 -15.54 -2.13 3.77
C LEU A 139 -15.17 -3.07 4.92
N ALA A 140 -13.88 -3.39 5.06
CA ALA A 140 -13.40 -4.32 6.09
C ALA A 140 -11.95 -4.06 6.46
N ARG A 141 -11.54 -4.57 7.63
CA ARG A 141 -10.15 -4.61 8.06
C ARG A 141 -9.79 -6.00 8.55
N ILE A 142 -8.67 -6.53 8.08
CA ILE A 142 -8.20 -7.88 8.33
C ILE A 142 -6.90 -7.80 9.14
N ALA A 143 -7.00 -8.13 10.43
CA ALA A 143 -5.90 -8.48 11.33
C ALA A 143 -6.49 -9.02 12.66
N MET A 144 -5.89 -10.05 13.25
CA MET A 144 -6.24 -10.49 14.61
C MET A 144 -5.81 -9.41 15.62
N GLN A 145 -6.59 -9.12 16.65
CA GLN A 145 -6.16 -8.20 17.71
C GLN A 145 -5.39 -8.94 18.82
N PRO A 146 -4.20 -8.45 19.24
CA PRO A 146 -3.51 -7.26 18.74
C PRO A 146 -2.94 -7.47 17.33
N SER A 147 -3.09 -6.47 16.46
CA SER A 147 -2.74 -6.58 15.02
C SER A 147 -1.26 -6.85 14.75
N ALA A 148 -0.38 -6.37 15.64
CA ALA A 148 1.05 -6.59 15.57
C ALA A 148 1.45 -7.90 16.27
N GLY A 149 2.20 -8.78 15.60
CA GLY A 149 2.79 -9.96 16.24
C GLY A 149 3.13 -11.11 15.29
N VAL A 150 3.27 -12.30 15.88
CA VAL A 150 3.75 -13.51 15.20
C VAL A 150 2.77 -14.67 15.20
N GLU A 151 1.59 -14.49 15.80
CA GLU A 151 0.53 -15.49 15.77
C GLU A 151 -0.19 -15.48 14.42
N PRO A 152 -0.81 -16.59 14.00
CA PRO A 152 -1.65 -16.61 12.79
C PRO A 152 -2.67 -15.46 12.81
N GLY A 153 -2.72 -14.68 11.72
CA GLY A 153 -3.60 -13.51 11.61
C GLY A 153 -2.98 -12.19 12.10
N GLN A 154 -1.80 -12.21 12.74
CA GLN A 154 -1.03 -11.00 13.06
C GLN A 154 0.00 -10.68 11.99
N LEU A 155 0.34 -9.39 11.89
CA LEU A 155 1.31 -8.83 10.95
C LEU A 155 2.42 -8.10 11.68
N VAL A 156 3.53 -7.82 11.01
CA VAL A 156 4.65 -7.00 11.54
C VAL A 156 4.80 -5.72 10.74
N ALA A 157 5.10 -5.84 9.45
CA ALA A 157 5.25 -4.71 8.54
C ALA A 157 4.88 -5.15 7.12
N PRO A 158 3.57 -5.21 6.80
CA PRO A 158 3.10 -5.58 5.48
C PRO A 158 3.54 -4.50 4.49
N HIS A 159 4.26 -4.90 3.44
CA HIS A 159 4.95 -3.99 2.53
C HIS A 159 4.77 -4.35 1.05
N GLY A 160 4.18 -5.51 0.77
CA GLY A 160 3.71 -5.90 -0.55
C GLY A 160 2.36 -6.59 -0.41
N VAL A 161 1.49 -6.40 -1.39
CA VAL A 161 0.21 -7.09 -1.49
C VAL A 161 0.00 -7.58 -2.92
N ALA A 162 -0.50 -8.81 -3.06
CA ALA A 162 -0.97 -9.35 -4.33
C ALA A 162 -2.28 -10.09 -4.09
N VAL A 163 -3.14 -10.13 -5.11
CA VAL A 163 -4.41 -10.84 -5.07
C VAL A 163 -4.48 -11.80 -6.25
N ASP A 164 -4.86 -13.06 -6.02
CA ASP A 164 -5.06 -14.03 -7.10
C ASP A 164 -6.48 -13.99 -7.68
N SER A 165 -6.71 -14.74 -8.77
CA SER A 165 -8.01 -14.80 -9.46
C SER A 165 -9.16 -15.37 -8.61
N ARG A 166 -8.87 -16.03 -7.47
CA ARG A 166 -9.87 -16.50 -6.51
C ARG A 166 -10.16 -15.46 -5.43
N GLY A 167 -9.39 -14.37 -5.39
CA GLY A 167 -9.45 -13.34 -4.36
C GLY A 167 -8.65 -13.67 -3.10
N ASP A 168 -7.74 -14.66 -3.14
CA ASP A 168 -6.81 -14.87 -2.03
C ASP A 168 -5.80 -13.72 -1.98
N ILE A 169 -5.47 -13.26 -0.77
CA ILE A 169 -4.56 -12.13 -0.54
C ILE A 169 -3.21 -12.63 -0.05
N TYR A 170 -2.14 -12.17 -0.68
CA TYR A 170 -0.76 -12.52 -0.35
C TYR A 170 -0.04 -11.26 0.15
N ILE A 171 0.56 -11.33 1.33
CA ILE A 171 1.22 -10.20 1.99
C ILE A 171 2.71 -10.50 2.19
N GLY A 172 3.55 -9.68 1.57
CA GLY A 172 4.98 -9.64 1.83
C GLY A 172 5.29 -8.77 3.05
N GLN A 173 6.11 -9.26 3.97
CA GLN A 173 6.46 -8.58 5.21
C GLN A 173 7.95 -8.25 5.32
N VAL A 174 8.29 -7.03 5.75
CA VAL A 174 9.67 -6.59 5.96
C VAL A 174 10.03 -6.64 7.44
N TRP A 175 10.81 -7.66 7.83
CA TRP A 175 11.11 -7.92 9.23
C TRP A 175 12.24 -7.07 9.82
N SER A 176 13.30 -6.85 9.05
CA SER A 176 14.53 -6.19 9.53
C SER A 176 14.29 -4.78 10.07
N ILE A 177 13.37 -4.05 9.44
CA ILE A 177 12.98 -2.70 9.84
C ILE A 177 11.70 -2.73 10.67
N GLY A 178 10.71 -3.54 10.28
CA GLY A 178 9.41 -3.58 10.95
C GLY A 178 9.44 -4.10 12.40
N TRP A 179 10.22 -5.14 12.67
CA TRP A 179 10.29 -5.75 14.00
C TRP A 179 10.79 -4.78 15.08
N PRO A 180 11.98 -4.15 14.96
CA PRO A 180 12.46 -3.23 15.99
C PRO A 180 11.56 -1.98 16.15
N MET A 181 10.79 -1.60 15.12
CA MET A 181 9.82 -0.52 15.21
C MET A 181 8.59 -0.91 16.05
N MET A 182 8.06 -2.12 15.86
CA MET A 182 6.88 -2.59 16.59
C MET A 182 7.22 -3.12 17.99
N PHE A 183 8.39 -3.73 18.13
CA PHE A 183 8.83 -4.46 19.33
C PHE A 183 10.24 -4.02 19.76
N PRO A 184 10.42 -2.75 20.16
CA PRO A 184 11.74 -2.23 20.53
C PRO A 184 12.36 -3.04 21.67
N GLY A 185 13.65 -3.35 21.54
CA GLY A 185 14.40 -4.10 22.55
C GLY A 185 14.04 -5.60 22.64
N ARG A 186 13.10 -6.10 21.83
CA ARG A 186 12.81 -7.54 21.74
C ARG A 186 13.63 -8.16 20.62
N GLU A 187 14.26 -9.28 20.92
CA GLU A 187 14.94 -10.09 19.90
C GLU A 187 13.94 -10.54 18.83
N SER A 188 14.36 -10.46 17.57
CA SER A 188 13.54 -10.93 16.46
C SER A 188 13.52 -12.46 16.44
N PRO A 189 12.34 -13.10 16.31
CA PRO A 189 12.24 -14.55 16.19
C PRO A 189 13.13 -15.09 15.08
N SER A 190 13.69 -16.29 15.32
CA SER A 190 14.51 -17.01 14.34
C SER A 190 13.71 -17.38 13.10
N THR A 191 12.43 -17.74 13.27
CA THR A 191 11.50 -18.03 12.17
C THR A 191 10.67 -16.80 11.84
N ARG A 192 10.80 -16.30 10.61
CA ARG A 192 10.15 -15.08 10.13
C ARG A 192 9.21 -15.41 8.97
N ARG A 193 7.91 -15.18 9.16
CA ARG A 193 6.92 -15.33 8.09
C ARG A 193 6.99 -14.13 7.16
N THR A 194 7.82 -14.22 6.13
CA THR A 194 8.02 -13.15 5.15
C THR A 194 6.89 -13.06 4.13
N LEU A 195 6.14 -14.15 3.93
CA LEU A 195 4.93 -14.21 3.11
C LEU A 195 3.80 -14.81 3.92
N VAL A 196 2.63 -14.16 3.92
CA VAL A 196 1.41 -14.67 4.55
C VAL A 196 0.28 -14.66 3.54
N LYS A 197 -0.54 -15.72 3.53
CA LYS A 197 -1.68 -15.87 2.63
C LYS A 197 -2.98 -15.90 3.43
N TRP A 198 -3.93 -15.06 3.04
CA TRP A 198 -5.33 -15.14 3.46
C TRP A 198 -6.16 -15.76 2.34
N VAL A 199 -6.85 -16.84 2.68
CA VAL A 199 -7.72 -17.56 1.74
C VAL A 199 -9.11 -16.94 1.79
N ARG A 200 -9.64 -16.53 0.64
CA ARG A 200 -11.03 -16.11 0.54
C ARG A 200 -11.92 -17.33 0.75
N ARG A 201 -12.71 -17.34 1.81
CA ARG A 201 -13.76 -18.34 1.97
C ARG A 201 -14.99 -17.88 1.19
N GLN A 202 -15.51 -18.74 0.32
CA GLN A 202 -16.87 -18.57 -0.17
C GLN A 202 -17.80 -18.68 1.04
N ALA A 203 -18.83 -17.83 1.12
CA ALA A 203 -19.88 -18.02 2.09
C ALA A 203 -20.37 -19.47 1.92
N MET A 204 -20.41 -20.25 3.02
CA MET A 204 -21.18 -21.49 3.00
C MET A 204 -22.60 -21.05 2.65
N GLY A 205 -23.03 -21.38 1.43
CA GLY A 205 -24.36 -21.06 0.96
C GLY A 205 -25.36 -21.51 2.00
N ASP A 206 -26.43 -20.74 2.13
CA ASP A 206 -27.60 -21.08 2.93
C ASP A 206 -27.85 -22.58 2.83
N LEU A 207 -27.73 -23.27 3.97
CA LEU A 207 -28.20 -24.64 4.09
C LEU A 207 -29.69 -24.58 3.78
N VAL A 208 -30.03 -24.86 2.52
CA VAL A 208 -31.40 -25.18 2.12
C VAL A 208 -31.71 -26.47 2.86
N THR A 209 -32.50 -26.35 3.92
CA THR A 209 -33.14 -27.46 4.64
C THR A 209 -34.12 -28.18 3.74
#